data_AF-A0A973DTB8-F1
#
_entry.id   AF-A0A973DTB8-F1
#
_cell.length_a   1.000
_cell.length_b   1.000
_cell.length_c   1.000
_cell.angle_alpha   90.00
_cell.angle_beta   90.00
_cell.angle_gamma   90.00
#
_symmetry.space_group_name_H-M   'P 1'
#
loop_
_entity.id
_entity.type
_entity.pdbx_description
1 polymer ?
#
loop_
_entity_poly.entity_id
_entity_poly.type
_entity_poly.pdbx_seq_one_letter_code
_entity_poly.pdbx_strand_id
1 'polypeptide(L)'
;MTFETALRATEIMLALALAQQAIEHVRHALWPHAVKLGLCVPLLIGVLPGPAIAGLLIAQLILLWRHQGPYNGGSDKMTLLILTVLVAANFAPNRFWQEMAFAYLALQLVLSYFVSGWVKLRNPAWRSGAALVDVFAFSAYPVSEGLRRWADRPQALWLAGWAVIVLEVAFPLALFHSAVLIGALSLTAAFHLANAICFGLHRFFWIWLCAYPALVWFQGRAMGPGF
;
A
#
# COMPACT_ATOMS: atom_id res chain seq x y z
N MET A 1 -7.81 14.54 -12.01
CA MET A 1 -7.73 13.14 -12.47
C MET A 1 -9.15 12.61 -12.57
N THR A 2 -9.56 12.04 -13.70
CA THR A 2 -10.90 11.41 -13.82
C THR A 2 -10.92 10.07 -13.10
N PHE A 3 -12.11 9.54 -12.82
CA PHE A 3 -12.26 8.22 -12.19
C PHE A 3 -11.68 7.11 -13.07
N GLU A 4 -11.95 7.15 -14.38
CA GLU A 4 -11.50 6.13 -15.34
C GLU A 4 -9.97 6.06 -15.37
N THR A 5 -9.31 7.23 -15.39
CA THR A 5 -7.85 7.30 -15.33
C THR A 5 -7.32 6.77 -14.00
N ALA A 6 -7.96 7.11 -12.88
CA ALA A 6 -7.53 6.67 -11.57
C ALA A 6 -7.71 5.15 -11.36
N LEU A 7 -8.88 4.62 -11.73
CA LEU A 7 -9.18 3.19 -11.70
C LEU A 7 -8.17 2.42 -12.56
N ARG A 8 -7.96 2.88 -13.81
CA ARG A 8 -7.04 2.24 -14.74
C ARG A 8 -5.59 2.29 -14.26
N ALA A 9 -5.16 3.42 -13.69
CA ALA A 9 -3.83 3.54 -13.11
C ALA A 9 -3.64 2.55 -11.94
N THR A 10 -4.62 2.44 -11.03
CA THR A 10 -4.58 1.47 -9.93
C THR A 10 -4.55 0.03 -10.44
N GLU A 11 -5.35 -0.32 -11.47
CA GLU A 11 -5.33 -1.64 -12.10
C GLU A 11 -3.96 -1.99 -12.69
N ILE A 12 -3.36 -1.08 -13.46
CA ILE A 12 -2.05 -1.29 -14.09
C ILE A 12 -0.96 -1.42 -13.02
N MET A 13 -0.92 -0.51 -12.05
CA MET A 13 0.07 -0.54 -10.98
C MET A 13 -0.02 -1.84 -10.17
N LEU A 14 -1.24 -2.26 -9.82
CA LEU A 14 -1.48 -3.50 -9.10
C LEU A 14 -1.04 -4.71 -9.92
N ALA A 15 -1.39 -4.77 -11.20
CA ALA A 15 -1.00 -5.87 -12.08
C ALA A 15 0.53 -5.98 -12.21
N LEU A 16 1.25 -4.85 -12.35
CA LEU A 16 2.71 -4.84 -12.36
C LEU A 16 3.30 -5.34 -11.03
N ALA A 17 2.77 -4.87 -9.89
CA ALA A 17 3.23 -5.28 -8.57
C ALA A 17 2.98 -6.79 -8.33
N LEU A 18 1.82 -7.30 -8.71
CA LEU A 18 1.47 -8.72 -8.56
C LEU A 18 2.25 -9.62 -9.54
N ALA A 19 2.49 -9.17 -10.77
CA ALA A 19 3.31 -9.87 -11.75
C ALA A 19 4.76 -9.99 -11.25
N GLN A 20 5.34 -8.89 -10.75
CA GLN A 20 6.68 -8.86 -10.17
C GLN A 20 6.81 -9.90 -9.04
N GLN A 21 5.87 -9.91 -8.08
CA GLN A 21 5.83 -10.91 -7.01
C GLN A 21 5.67 -12.34 -7.51
N ALA A 22 4.86 -12.55 -8.54
CA ALA A 22 4.65 -13.87 -9.14
C ALA A 22 5.93 -14.40 -9.78
N ILE A 23 6.67 -13.55 -10.50
CA ILE A 23 7.93 -13.88 -11.17
C ILE A 23 8.99 -14.33 -10.16
N GLU A 24 9.08 -13.67 -9.00
CA GLU A 24 9.99 -14.08 -7.92
C GLU A 24 9.76 -15.53 -7.46
N HIS A 25 8.53 -16.04 -7.55
CA HIS A 25 8.12 -17.34 -6.99
C HIS A 25 7.82 -18.40 -8.05
N VAL A 26 7.81 -18.02 -9.33
CA VAL A 26 7.44 -18.94 -10.43
C VAL A 26 8.43 -20.09 -10.57
N ARG A 27 9.71 -19.86 -10.23
CA ARG A 27 10.77 -20.89 -10.23
C ARG A 27 10.59 -21.94 -9.13
N HIS A 28 9.81 -21.65 -8.10
CA HIS A 28 9.55 -22.54 -6.96
C HIS A 28 8.18 -23.24 -7.05
N ALA A 29 7.57 -23.25 -8.26
CA ALA A 29 6.45 -24.11 -8.67
C ALA A 29 5.21 -24.08 -7.76
N LEU A 30 4.72 -22.88 -7.47
CA LEU A 30 3.39 -22.69 -6.89
C LEU A 30 2.42 -22.33 -8.01
N TRP A 31 1.55 -23.26 -8.41
CA TRP A 31 0.51 -23.03 -9.43
C TRP A 31 -0.31 -21.73 -9.22
N PRO A 32 -0.59 -21.24 -7.98
CA PRO A 32 -1.30 -19.98 -7.82
C PRO A 32 -0.49 -18.76 -8.29
N HIS A 33 0.85 -18.81 -8.25
CA HIS A 33 1.70 -17.73 -8.77
C HIS A 33 1.71 -17.71 -10.30
N ALA A 34 1.71 -18.88 -10.96
CA ALA A 34 1.55 -18.96 -12.41
C ALA A 34 0.17 -18.44 -12.87
N VAL A 35 -0.90 -18.83 -12.17
CA VAL A 35 -2.25 -18.31 -12.43
C VAL A 35 -2.29 -16.79 -12.22
N LYS A 36 -1.73 -16.28 -11.11
CA LYS A 36 -1.63 -14.84 -10.85
C LYS A 36 -0.91 -14.11 -11.98
N LEU A 37 0.22 -14.62 -12.45
CA LEU A 37 0.97 -14.03 -13.55
C LEU A 37 0.16 -14.00 -14.85
N GLY A 38 -0.51 -15.10 -15.18
CA GLY A 38 -1.39 -15.18 -16.35
C GLY A 38 -2.54 -14.18 -16.31
N LEU A 39 -3.15 -13.99 -15.14
CA LEU A 39 -4.24 -13.02 -14.93
C LEU A 39 -3.78 -11.56 -14.91
N CYS A 40 -2.50 -11.28 -14.64
CA CYS A 40 -1.96 -9.92 -14.75
C CYS A 40 -1.93 -9.43 -16.21
N VAL A 41 -1.76 -10.32 -17.18
CA VAL A 41 -1.70 -9.96 -18.61
C VAL A 41 -2.99 -9.29 -19.11
N PRO A 42 -4.19 -9.92 -19.04
CA PRO A 42 -5.43 -9.28 -19.48
C PRO A 42 -5.72 -7.98 -18.71
N LEU A 43 -5.38 -7.94 -17.41
CA LEU A 43 -5.51 -6.73 -16.60
C LEU A 43 -4.60 -5.60 -17.10
N LEU A 44 -3.35 -5.87 -17.46
CA LEU A 44 -2.40 -4.88 -17.98
C LEU A 44 -2.80 -4.28 -19.33
N ILE A 45 -3.37 -5.11 -20.23
CA ILE A 45 -3.81 -4.65 -21.55
C ILE A 45 -5.25 -4.11 -21.54
N GLY A 46 -5.99 -4.27 -20.44
CA GLY A 46 -7.34 -3.74 -20.28
C GLY A 46 -8.43 -4.60 -20.91
N VAL A 47 -8.15 -5.88 -21.17
CA VAL A 47 -9.10 -6.84 -21.73
C VAL A 47 -9.74 -7.60 -20.58
N LEU A 48 -11.07 -7.54 -20.47
CA LEU A 48 -11.85 -8.20 -19.40
C LEU A 48 -11.28 -7.93 -17.98
N PRO A 49 -11.09 -6.66 -17.57
CA PRO A 49 -10.47 -6.32 -16.29
C PRO A 49 -11.23 -6.90 -15.09
N GLY A 50 -12.56 -6.85 -15.07
CA GLY A 50 -13.38 -7.42 -13.99
C GLY A 50 -13.09 -8.91 -13.72
N PRO A 51 -13.26 -9.81 -14.70
CA PRO A 51 -12.89 -11.22 -14.54
C PRO A 51 -11.42 -11.44 -14.15
N ALA A 52 -10.48 -10.69 -14.72
CA ALA A 52 -9.06 -10.80 -14.37
C ALA A 52 -8.80 -10.48 -12.89
N ILE A 53 -9.36 -9.38 -12.39
CA ILE A 53 -9.22 -8.93 -11.00
C ILE A 53 -9.93 -9.90 -10.03
N ALA A 54 -11.11 -10.41 -10.40
CA ALA A 54 -11.79 -11.44 -9.59
C ALA A 54 -10.96 -12.72 -9.48
N GLY A 55 -10.35 -13.16 -10.59
CA GLY A 55 -9.40 -14.28 -10.56
C GLY A 55 -8.17 -14.00 -9.69
N LEU A 56 -7.61 -12.79 -9.75
CA LEU A 56 -6.48 -12.37 -8.91
C LEU A 56 -6.85 -12.37 -7.42
N LEU A 57 -8.06 -11.94 -7.07
CA LEU A 57 -8.59 -12.02 -5.71
C LEU A 57 -8.67 -13.47 -5.23
N ILE A 58 -9.22 -14.37 -6.03
CA ILE A 58 -9.30 -15.81 -5.70
C ILE A 58 -7.89 -16.38 -5.52
N ALA A 59 -6.96 -16.10 -6.44
CA ALA A 59 -5.57 -16.56 -6.34
C ALA A 59 -4.90 -16.04 -5.06
N GLN A 60 -5.13 -14.77 -4.70
CA GLN A 60 -4.61 -14.18 -3.47
C GLN A 60 -5.20 -14.85 -2.22
N LEU A 61 -6.50 -15.14 -2.19
CA LEU A 61 -7.14 -15.84 -1.07
C LEU A 61 -6.58 -17.26 -0.90
N ILE A 62 -6.34 -17.99 -1.99
CA ILE A 62 -5.72 -19.31 -1.96
C ILE A 62 -4.29 -19.22 -1.39
N LEU A 63 -3.52 -18.21 -1.81
CA LEU A 63 -2.18 -17.97 -1.28
C LEU A 63 -2.21 -17.67 0.22
N LEU A 64 -3.14 -16.84 0.69
CA LEU A 64 -3.27 -16.52 2.12
C LEU A 64 -3.70 -17.73 2.93
N TRP A 65 -4.66 -18.51 2.45
CA TRP A 65 -5.06 -19.75 3.11
C TRP A 65 -3.88 -20.70 3.25
N ARG A 66 -3.08 -20.87 2.19
CA ARG A 66 -1.88 -21.72 2.20
C ARG A 66 -0.83 -21.26 3.20
N HIS A 67 -0.63 -19.95 3.34
CA HIS A 67 0.33 -19.37 4.29
C HIS A 67 -0.29 -19.12 5.68
N GLN A 68 -1.50 -19.63 5.93
CA GLN A 68 -2.23 -19.48 7.20
C GLN A 68 -2.46 -18.02 7.63
N GLY A 69 -2.61 -17.12 6.66
CA GLY A 69 -2.89 -15.71 6.88
C GLY A 69 -1.97 -14.75 6.11
N PRO A 70 -1.99 -13.45 6.47
CA PRO A 70 -1.19 -12.40 5.82
C PRO A 70 0.27 -12.51 6.23
N TYR A 71 1.00 -13.41 5.58
CA TYR A 71 2.42 -13.67 5.80
C TYR A 71 3.30 -12.42 5.66
N ASN A 72 2.98 -11.53 4.71
CA ASN A 72 3.66 -10.24 4.50
C ASN A 72 2.98 -9.08 5.25
N GLY A 73 2.16 -9.38 6.25
CA GLY A 73 1.51 -8.41 7.13
C GLY A 73 0.67 -7.37 6.37
N GLY A 74 1.04 -6.10 6.51
CA GLY A 74 0.30 -4.97 5.92
C GLY A 74 0.24 -4.99 4.39
N SER A 75 1.24 -5.56 3.72
CA SER A 75 1.22 -5.67 2.25
C SER A 75 0.10 -6.60 1.77
N ASP A 76 -0.10 -7.74 2.43
CA ASP A 76 -1.14 -8.70 2.04
C ASP A 76 -2.55 -8.14 2.30
N LYS A 77 -2.73 -7.44 3.43
CA LYS A 77 -3.99 -6.76 3.76
C LYS A 77 -4.33 -5.67 2.75
N MET A 78 -3.35 -4.84 2.37
CA MET A 78 -3.55 -3.80 1.36
C MET A 78 -3.83 -4.40 -0.02
N THR A 79 -3.13 -5.46 -0.42
CA THR A 79 -3.43 -6.20 -1.67
C THR A 79 -4.88 -6.69 -1.70
N LEU A 80 -5.34 -7.33 -0.62
CA LEU A 80 -6.74 -7.79 -0.52
C LEU A 80 -7.74 -6.64 -0.60
N LEU A 81 -7.47 -5.53 0.09
CA LEU A 81 -8.32 -4.36 0.07
C LEU A 81 -8.45 -3.80 -1.36
N ILE A 82 -7.33 -3.59 -2.06
CA ILE A 82 -7.33 -3.06 -3.43
C ILE A 82 -8.07 -4.03 -4.36
N LEU A 83 -7.76 -5.33 -4.31
CA LEU A 83 -8.43 -6.33 -5.15
C LEU A 83 -9.95 -6.36 -4.89
N THR A 84 -10.36 -6.35 -3.63
CA THR A 84 -11.79 -6.33 -3.25
C THR A 84 -12.51 -5.10 -3.78
N VAL A 85 -11.88 -3.92 -3.62
CA VAL A 85 -12.43 -2.66 -4.13
C VAL A 85 -12.51 -2.67 -5.66
N LEU A 86 -11.49 -3.16 -6.35
CA LEU A 86 -11.48 -3.21 -7.80
C LEU A 86 -12.50 -4.21 -8.36
N VAL A 87 -12.74 -5.35 -7.70
CA VAL A 87 -13.86 -6.25 -8.01
C VAL A 87 -15.17 -5.50 -7.83
N ALA A 88 -15.39 -4.88 -6.66
CA ALA A 88 -16.62 -4.14 -6.39
C ALA A 88 -16.86 -3.02 -7.42
N ALA A 89 -15.82 -2.29 -7.82
CA ALA A 89 -15.90 -1.23 -8.83
C ALA A 89 -16.19 -1.80 -10.24
N ASN A 90 -15.58 -2.91 -10.64
CA ASN A 90 -15.80 -3.48 -11.98
C ASN A 90 -17.19 -4.13 -12.14
N PHE A 91 -17.78 -4.65 -11.06
CA PHE A 91 -19.08 -5.32 -11.07
C PHE A 91 -20.22 -4.47 -10.49
N ALA A 92 -19.94 -3.22 -10.11
CA ALA A 92 -20.96 -2.30 -9.60
C ALA A 92 -22.02 -1.98 -10.68
N PRO A 93 -23.31 -1.89 -10.29
CA PRO A 93 -24.42 -1.79 -11.25
C PRO A 93 -24.49 -0.44 -11.97
N ASN A 94 -23.89 0.61 -11.40
CA ASN A 94 -23.86 1.94 -11.99
C ASN A 94 -22.68 2.75 -11.44
N ARG A 95 -22.44 3.91 -12.06
CA ARG A 95 -21.30 4.78 -11.74
C ARG A 95 -21.22 5.19 -10.28
N PHE A 96 -22.35 5.47 -9.64
CA PHE A 96 -22.36 5.84 -8.22
C PHE A 96 -21.69 4.77 -7.36
N TRP A 97 -22.06 3.49 -7.53
CA TRP A 97 -21.47 2.40 -6.77
C TRP A 97 -20.00 2.13 -7.11
N GLN A 98 -19.58 2.39 -8.35
CA GLN A 98 -18.17 2.34 -8.74
C GLN A 98 -17.34 3.37 -7.97
N GLU A 99 -17.82 4.62 -7.95
CA GLU A 99 -17.18 5.72 -7.22
C GLU A 99 -17.17 5.48 -5.72
N MET A 100 -18.25 4.92 -5.14
CA MET A 100 -18.30 4.58 -3.71
C MET A 100 -17.29 3.50 -3.31
N ALA A 101 -17.18 2.42 -4.09
CA ALA A 101 -16.19 1.39 -3.84
C ALA A 101 -14.76 1.97 -3.89
N PHE A 102 -14.48 2.84 -4.86
CA PHE A 102 -13.16 3.43 -5.03
C PHE A 102 -12.86 4.51 -3.98
N ALA A 103 -13.86 5.29 -3.56
CA ALA A 103 -13.75 6.23 -2.44
C ALA A 103 -13.46 5.51 -1.12
N TYR A 104 -13.98 4.29 -0.94
CA TYR A 104 -13.64 3.46 0.21
C TYR A 104 -12.14 3.13 0.26
N LEU A 105 -11.49 2.83 -0.87
CA LEU A 105 -10.04 2.62 -0.91
C LEU A 105 -9.27 3.89 -0.50
N ALA A 106 -9.69 5.06 -0.99
CA ALA A 106 -9.09 6.34 -0.62
C ALA A 106 -9.18 6.60 0.90
N LEU A 107 -10.37 6.39 1.49
CA LEU A 107 -10.59 6.55 2.92
C LEU A 107 -9.75 5.56 3.74
N GLN A 108 -9.68 4.29 3.31
CA GLN A 108 -8.87 3.28 3.97
C GLN A 108 -7.37 3.61 3.92
N LEU A 109 -6.87 4.21 2.84
CA LEU A 109 -5.49 4.68 2.77
C LEU A 109 -5.21 5.78 3.80
N VAL A 110 -6.09 6.78 3.90
CA VAL A 110 -5.98 7.88 4.88
C VAL A 110 -6.02 7.33 6.32
N LEU A 111 -6.98 6.46 6.61
CA LEU A 111 -7.11 5.82 7.92
C LEU A 111 -5.91 4.93 8.25
N SER A 112 -5.34 4.23 7.26
CA SER A 112 -4.17 3.39 7.45
C SER A 112 -2.97 4.20 7.93
N TYR A 113 -2.71 5.37 7.32
CA TYR A 113 -1.66 6.27 7.81
C TYR A 113 -2.01 6.84 9.18
N PHE A 114 -3.20 7.42 9.34
CA PHE A 114 -3.60 8.07 10.59
C PHE A 114 -3.55 7.13 11.80
N VAL A 115 -4.16 5.95 11.68
CA VAL A 115 -4.19 4.96 12.78
C VAL A 115 -2.79 4.44 13.09
N SER A 116 -1.96 4.21 12.06
CA SER A 116 -0.56 3.84 12.22
C SER A 116 0.21 4.90 13.04
N GLY A 117 0.06 6.18 12.69
CA GLY A 117 0.68 7.29 13.42
C GLY A 117 0.13 7.46 14.83
N TRP A 118 -1.18 7.31 15.00
CA TRP A 118 -1.84 7.41 16.29
C TRP A 118 -1.37 6.35 17.29
N VAL A 119 -1.23 5.10 16.83
CA VAL A 119 -0.68 4.00 17.66
C VAL A 119 0.76 4.31 18.08
N LYS A 120 1.59 4.83 17.16
CA LYS A 120 2.96 5.25 17.48
C LYS A 120 2.98 6.41 18.48
N LEU A 121 2.11 7.40 18.30
CA LEU A 121 2.00 8.55 19.21
C LEU A 121 1.62 8.12 20.63
N ARG A 122 0.69 7.15 20.77
CA ARG A 122 0.26 6.62 22.07
C ARG A 122 1.33 5.75 22.74
N ASN A 123 2.17 5.06 21.97
CA ASN A 123 3.18 4.15 22.50
C ASN A 123 4.43 4.92 23.03
N PRO A 124 4.77 4.83 24.33
CA PRO A 124 5.95 5.50 24.89
C PRO A 124 7.27 5.13 24.22
N ALA A 125 7.44 3.87 23.77
CA ALA A 125 8.67 3.42 23.12
C ALA A 125 8.90 4.10 21.76
N TRP A 126 7.83 4.43 21.03
CA TRP A 126 7.93 5.20 19.80
C TRP A 126 8.28 6.67 20.09
N ARG A 127 7.65 7.27 21.11
CA ARG A 127 7.92 8.65 21.51
C ARG A 127 9.35 8.86 22.04
N SER A 128 9.91 7.86 22.73
CA SER A 128 11.30 7.89 23.20
C SER A 128 12.32 7.52 22.11
N GLY A 129 11.88 7.04 20.95
CA GLY A 129 12.74 6.54 19.87
C GLY A 129 13.27 5.11 20.10
N ALA A 130 13.05 4.52 21.28
CA ALA A 130 13.49 3.17 21.62
C ALA A 130 12.95 2.11 20.63
N ALA A 131 11.70 2.24 20.20
CA ALA A 131 11.09 1.31 19.25
C ALA A 131 11.87 1.25 17.92
N LEU A 132 12.35 2.39 17.41
CA LEU A 132 13.09 2.40 16.14
C LEU A 132 14.52 1.89 16.33
N VAL A 133 15.15 2.16 17.48
CA VAL A 133 16.43 1.54 17.87
C VAL A 133 16.29 0.02 17.86
N ASP A 134 15.25 -0.52 18.50
CA ASP A 134 14.98 -1.96 18.55
C ASP A 134 14.75 -2.56 17.15
N VAL A 135 14.06 -1.84 16.27
CA VAL A 135 13.87 -2.28 14.88
C VAL A 135 15.22 -2.41 14.16
N PHE A 136 16.13 -1.44 14.29
CA PHE A 136 17.46 -1.55 13.66
C PHE A 136 18.36 -2.58 14.34
N ALA A 137 18.25 -2.76 15.66
CA ALA A 137 19.07 -3.71 16.41
C ALA A 137 18.63 -5.17 16.22
N PHE A 138 17.32 -5.43 16.23
CA PHE A 138 16.75 -6.77 16.41
C PHE A 138 15.77 -7.20 15.32
N SER A 139 15.65 -6.44 14.23
CA SER A 139 14.78 -6.82 13.11
C SER A 139 15.01 -8.27 12.67
N ALA A 140 13.90 -9.00 12.53
CA ALA A 140 13.85 -10.34 11.93
C ALA A 140 13.97 -10.30 10.39
N TYR A 141 13.93 -9.11 9.79
CA TYR A 141 14.13 -8.92 8.36
C TYR A 141 15.61 -9.05 8.00
N PRO A 142 15.93 -9.41 6.73
CA PRO A 142 17.31 -9.48 6.25
C PRO A 142 17.90 -8.07 6.19
N VAL A 143 18.52 -7.65 7.30
CA VAL A 143 19.17 -6.35 7.47
C VAL A 143 20.68 -6.55 7.44
N SER A 144 21.41 -5.74 6.67
CA SER A 144 22.87 -5.80 6.67
C SER A 144 23.46 -5.33 8.01
N GLU A 145 24.59 -5.89 8.41
CA GLU A 145 25.29 -5.51 9.65
C GLU A 145 25.63 -4.00 9.69
N GLY A 146 25.96 -3.42 8.54
CA GLY A 146 26.19 -1.98 8.43
C GLY A 146 24.95 -1.15 8.76
N LEU A 147 23.76 -1.67 8.45
CA LEU A 147 22.51 -0.99 8.76
C LEU A 147 22.11 -1.17 10.23
N ARG A 148 22.46 -2.29 10.87
CA ARG A 148 22.24 -2.48 12.33
C ARG A 148 22.94 -1.41 13.16
N ARG A 149 24.10 -0.89 12.72
CA ARG A 149 24.83 0.23 13.37
C ARG A 149 24.05 1.55 13.44
N TRP A 150 22.91 1.67 12.76
CA TRP A 150 22.01 2.81 12.99
C TRP A 150 21.43 2.82 14.40
N ALA A 151 21.34 1.66 15.06
CA ALA A 151 20.95 1.56 16.46
C ALA A 151 21.88 2.37 17.39
N ASP A 152 23.15 2.56 17.00
CA ASP A 152 24.13 3.37 17.73
C ASP A 152 23.90 4.89 17.57
N ARG A 153 22.88 5.31 16.80
CA ARG A 153 22.52 6.72 16.57
C ARG A 153 21.11 7.04 17.08
N PRO A 154 20.85 6.94 18.40
CA PRO A 154 19.52 7.07 18.97
C PRO A 154 18.86 8.43 18.69
N GLN A 155 19.63 9.52 18.62
CA GLN A 155 19.09 10.85 18.30
C GLN A 155 18.55 10.93 16.86
N ALA A 156 19.25 10.32 15.91
CA ALA A 156 18.80 10.28 14.52
C ALA A 156 17.53 9.42 14.37
N LEU A 157 17.48 8.27 15.05
CA LEU A 157 16.31 7.39 15.06
C LEU A 157 15.12 8.02 15.80
N TRP A 158 15.36 8.79 16.86
CA TRP A 158 14.32 9.57 17.52
C TRP A 158 13.72 10.61 16.57
N LEU A 159 14.56 11.37 15.86
CA LEU A 159 14.09 12.36 14.89
C LEU A 159 13.31 11.71 13.75
N ALA A 160 13.81 10.60 13.21
CA ALA A 160 13.12 9.83 12.18
C ALA A 160 11.77 9.28 12.67
N GLY A 161 11.72 8.75 13.90
CA GLY A 161 10.49 8.27 14.53
C GLY A 161 9.44 9.37 14.65
N TRP A 162 9.83 10.55 15.15
CA TRP A 162 8.92 11.70 15.24
C TRP A 162 8.50 12.25 13.88
N ALA A 163 9.40 12.28 12.89
CA ALA A 163 9.04 12.66 11.53
C ALA A 163 7.94 11.75 10.95
N VAL A 164 8.04 10.44 11.16
CA VAL A 164 7.01 9.47 10.75
C VAL A 164 5.70 9.68 11.52
N ILE A 165 5.75 9.85 12.85
CA ILE A 165 4.57 10.09 13.68
C ILE A 165 3.81 11.33 13.20
N VAL A 166 4.51 12.45 13.02
CA VAL A 166 3.91 13.72 12.60
C VAL A 166 3.32 13.57 11.20
N LEU A 167 4.05 12.99 10.24
CA LEU A 167 3.57 12.76 8.89
C LEU A 167 2.28 11.92 8.88
N GLU A 168 2.27 10.80 9.59
CA GLU A 168 1.14 9.86 9.63
C GLU A 168 -0.09 10.46 10.32
N VAL A 169 0.09 11.12 11.47
CA VAL A 169 -1.02 11.75 12.22
C VAL A 169 -1.59 12.96 11.48
N ALA A 170 -0.73 13.76 10.84
CA ALA A 170 -1.16 14.92 10.08
C ALA A 170 -1.66 14.57 8.66
N PHE A 171 -1.48 13.33 8.19
CA PHE A 171 -1.83 12.91 6.83
C PHE A 171 -3.26 13.26 6.41
N PRO A 172 -4.32 13.11 7.24
CA PRO A 172 -5.67 13.50 6.86
C PRO A 172 -5.80 14.99 6.48
N LEU A 173 -5.00 15.87 7.09
CA LEU A 173 -5.01 17.30 6.78
C LEU A 173 -4.49 17.60 5.37
N ALA A 174 -3.72 16.67 4.78
CA ALA A 174 -3.22 16.84 3.42
C ALA A 174 -4.35 16.88 2.37
N LEU A 175 -5.55 16.38 2.71
CA LEU A 175 -6.71 16.41 1.81
C LEU A 175 -7.23 17.81 1.52
N PHE A 176 -6.94 18.81 2.37
CA PHE A 176 -7.43 20.17 2.17
C PHE A 176 -6.72 20.94 1.05
N HIS A 177 -5.56 20.48 0.58
CA HIS A 177 -4.82 21.16 -0.48
C HIS A 177 -4.06 20.18 -1.36
N SER A 178 -4.22 20.28 -2.68
CA SER A 178 -3.66 19.32 -3.64
C SER A 178 -2.13 19.22 -3.57
N ALA A 179 -1.43 20.36 -3.50
CA ALA A 179 0.03 20.36 -3.37
C ALA A 179 0.50 19.69 -2.06
N VAL A 180 -0.28 19.84 -0.97
CA VAL A 180 0.05 19.23 0.32
C VAL A 180 -0.18 17.72 0.26
N LEU A 181 -1.27 17.26 -0.38
CA LEU A 181 -1.50 15.84 -0.64
C LEU A 181 -0.37 15.21 -1.45
N ILE A 182 0.07 15.84 -2.55
CA ILE A 182 1.18 15.32 -3.36
C ILE A 182 2.48 15.28 -2.56
N GLY A 183 2.75 16.31 -1.74
CA GLY A 183 3.90 16.32 -0.83
C GLY A 183 3.84 15.18 0.19
N ALA A 184 2.69 14.98 0.85
CA ALA A 184 2.49 13.90 1.82
C ALA A 184 2.58 12.51 1.20
N LEU A 185 2.00 12.30 0.01
CA LEU A 185 2.14 11.06 -0.77
C LEU A 185 3.59 10.79 -1.16
N SER A 186 4.33 11.83 -1.55
CA SER A 186 5.76 11.70 -1.87
C SER A 186 6.60 11.32 -0.65
N LEU A 187 6.34 11.94 0.50
CA LEU A 187 7.02 11.62 1.76
C LEU A 187 6.67 10.20 2.26
N THR A 188 5.40 9.79 2.16
CA THR A 188 5.00 8.42 2.53
C THR A 188 5.56 7.37 1.56
N ALA A 189 5.66 7.67 0.26
CA ALA A 189 6.36 6.81 -0.69
C ALA A 189 7.85 6.70 -0.37
N ALA A 190 8.51 7.81 -0.02
CA ALA A 190 9.91 7.81 0.41
C ALA A 190 10.11 7.00 1.70
N PHE A 191 9.19 7.08 2.65
CA PHE A 191 9.18 6.22 3.84
C PHE A 191 9.05 4.74 3.47
N HIS A 192 8.11 4.38 2.59
CA HIS A 192 7.94 3.00 2.12
C HIS A 192 9.19 2.50 1.37
N LEU A 193 9.82 3.36 0.58
CA LEU A 193 11.07 3.05 -0.12
C LEU A 193 12.23 2.84 0.86
N ALA A 194 12.34 3.70 1.88
CA ALA A 194 13.32 3.54 2.94
C ALA A 194 13.14 2.18 3.65
N ASN A 195 11.90 1.79 3.94
CA ASN A 195 11.63 0.46 4.49
C ASN A 195 11.98 -0.68 3.53
N ALA A 196 11.76 -0.50 2.22
CA ALA A 196 12.15 -1.49 1.21
C ALA A 196 13.67 -1.66 1.14
N ILE A 197 14.44 -0.57 1.19
CA ILE A 197 15.91 -0.57 1.16
C ILE A 197 16.48 -1.12 2.48
N CYS A 198 15.94 -0.67 3.61
CA CYS A 198 16.48 -0.99 4.93
C CYS A 198 16.10 -2.40 5.40
N PHE A 199 14.88 -2.83 5.12
CA PHE A 199 14.29 -4.03 5.70
C PHE A 199 13.82 -5.05 4.65
N GLY A 200 14.12 -4.85 3.37
CA GLY A 200 13.72 -5.76 2.30
C GLY A 200 12.20 -5.79 2.06
N LEU A 201 11.45 -4.80 2.53
CA LEU A 201 9.99 -4.72 2.42
C LEU A 201 9.52 -4.26 1.02
N HIS A 202 10.06 -4.85 -0.05
CA HIS A 202 9.82 -4.43 -1.44
C HIS A 202 8.34 -4.50 -1.84
N ARG A 203 7.63 -5.55 -1.40
CA ARG A 203 6.19 -5.72 -1.71
C ARG A 203 5.33 -4.63 -1.09
N PHE A 204 5.69 -4.24 0.13
CA PHE A 204 5.00 -3.19 0.87
C PHE A 204 5.08 -1.86 0.11
N PHE A 205 6.25 -1.51 -0.42
CA PHE A 205 6.40 -0.32 -1.25
C PHE A 205 5.46 -0.31 -2.46
N TRP A 206 5.53 -1.34 -3.31
CA TRP A 206 4.75 -1.36 -4.55
C TRP A 206 3.24 -1.37 -4.31
N ILE A 207 2.78 -2.21 -3.38
CA ILE A 207 1.34 -2.39 -3.14
C ILE A 207 0.70 -1.12 -2.56
N TRP A 208 1.37 -0.40 -1.66
CA TRP A 208 0.81 0.81 -1.07
C TRP A 208 0.66 1.95 -2.08
N LEU A 209 1.63 2.10 -2.99
CA LEU A 209 1.56 3.09 -4.06
C LEU A 209 0.38 2.85 -5.01
N CYS A 210 -0.06 1.60 -5.18
CA CYS A 210 -1.22 1.27 -6.02
C CYS A 210 -2.52 1.94 -5.56
N ALA A 211 -2.63 2.30 -4.28
CA ALA A 211 -3.80 3.00 -3.73
C ALA A 211 -3.76 4.53 -3.94
N TYR A 212 -2.64 5.11 -4.37
CA TYR A 212 -2.48 6.56 -4.49
C TYR A 212 -3.39 7.20 -5.55
N PRO A 213 -3.61 6.60 -6.74
CA PRO A 213 -4.55 7.15 -7.72
C PRO A 213 -5.96 7.32 -7.16
N ALA A 214 -6.42 6.40 -6.31
CA ALA A 214 -7.72 6.48 -5.65
C ALA A 214 -7.82 7.72 -4.77
N LEU A 215 -6.78 8.05 -4.00
CA LEU A 215 -6.79 9.21 -3.12
C LEU A 215 -6.71 10.53 -3.87
N VAL A 216 -5.87 10.59 -4.92
CA VAL A 216 -5.76 11.78 -5.78
C VAL A 216 -7.08 12.07 -6.50
N TRP A 217 -7.75 11.03 -7.01
CA TRP A 217 -9.10 11.17 -7.56
C TRP A 217 -10.11 11.61 -6.50
N PHE A 218 -10.11 10.96 -5.34
CA PHE A 218 -11.06 11.24 -4.27
C PHE A 218 -10.97 12.70 -3.78
N GLN A 219 -9.76 13.23 -3.60
CA GLN A 219 -9.57 14.64 -3.24
C GLN A 219 -10.20 15.57 -4.29
N GLY A 220 -9.94 15.33 -5.58
CA GLY A 220 -10.52 16.12 -6.66
C GLY A 220 -12.05 16.02 -6.72
N ARG A 221 -12.62 14.87 -6.36
CA ARG A 221 -14.07 14.62 -6.33
C ARG A 221 -14.76 15.26 -5.12
N ALA A 222 -14.10 15.30 -3.97
CA ALA A 222 -14.65 15.79 -2.70
C ALA A 222 -14.40 17.30 -2.47
N MET A 223 -13.29 17.83 -2.97
CA MET A 223 -12.85 19.22 -2.76
C MET A 223 -12.83 20.04 -4.04
N GLY A 224 -13.22 19.46 -5.19
CA GLY A 224 -13.32 20.19 -6.45
C GLY A 224 -14.50 21.17 -6.46
N PRO A 225 -14.46 22.22 -7.30
CA PRO A 225 -15.59 23.12 -7.51
C PRO A 225 -16.73 22.32 -8.20
N GLY A 226 -17.62 21.76 -7.40
CA GLY A 226 -18.64 20.81 -7.88
C GLY A 226 -19.59 20.28 -6.82
N PHE A 227 -19.74 21.01 -5.71
CA PHE A 227 -20.97 21.08 -4.92
C PHE A 227 -21.49 22.51 -5.00
#